data_AF-A0A7W4HNH7-F1
#
_entry.id   AF-A0A7W4HNH7-F1
#
_cell.length_a   1.000
_cell.length_b   1.000
_cell.length_c   1.000
_cell.angle_alpha   90.00
_cell.angle_beta   90.00
_cell.angle_gamma   90.00
#
_symmetry.space_group_name_H-M   'P 1'
#
loop_
_entity.id
_entity.type
_entity.pdbx_description
1 polymer ?
#
loop_
_entity_poly.entity_id
_entity_poly.type
_entity_poly.pdbx_seq_one_letter_code
_entity_poly.pdbx_strand_id
1 'polypeptide(L)'
;MIKKLGIIFTFGVIILGIVVYADHKIESSAIEREFGVNMSNMNIDEKYRKEEWAPNGDGEKTIILTYDKLDSSFTKLNKLPIKEGLPPNGIPKQFLNTTNGYYKYVVDENDDRDFGILIVDTTRKEICIYYQIL
;
A
#
# COMPACT_ATOMS: atom_id res chain seq x y z
N MET A 1 -27.48 -7.82 -38.21
CA MET A 1 -27.53 -7.19 -36.87
C MET A 1 -26.56 -7.82 -35.85
N ILE A 2 -26.30 -9.12 -35.89
CA ILE A 2 -25.48 -9.86 -34.90
C ILE A 2 -24.00 -9.40 -34.85
N LYS A 3 -23.39 -9.01 -35.98
CA LYS A 3 -21.98 -8.56 -36.02
C LYS A 3 -21.70 -7.27 -35.22
N LYS A 4 -22.66 -6.36 -35.08
CA LYS A 4 -22.49 -5.11 -34.32
C LYS A 4 -22.57 -5.34 -32.81
N LEU A 5 -23.34 -6.34 -32.36
CA LEU A 5 -23.52 -6.67 -30.94
C LEU A 5 -22.25 -7.29 -30.34
N GLY A 6 -21.57 -8.16 -31.09
CA GLY A 6 -20.30 -8.77 -30.66
C GLY A 6 -19.19 -7.73 -30.45
N ILE A 7 -19.10 -6.74 -31.35
CA ILE A 7 -18.11 -5.65 -31.24
C ILE A 7 -18.35 -4.81 -29.98
N ILE A 8 -19.60 -4.44 -29.69
CA ILE A 8 -19.95 -3.66 -28.49
C ILE A 8 -19.62 -4.45 -27.22
N PHE A 9 -19.88 -5.76 -27.21
CA PHE A 9 -19.55 -6.62 -26.08
C PHE A 9 -18.03 -6.71 -25.85
N THR A 10 -17.24 -6.86 -26.91
CA THR A 10 -15.77 -6.89 -26.80
C THR A 10 -15.19 -5.56 -26.31
N PHE A 11 -15.67 -4.42 -26.81
CA PHE A 11 -15.25 -3.11 -26.30
C PHE A 11 -15.65 -2.91 -24.83
N GLY A 12 -16.84 -3.36 -24.43
CA GLY A 12 -17.27 -3.33 -23.03
C GLY A 12 -16.34 -4.10 -22.10
N VAL A 13 -15.94 -5.32 -22.49
CA VAL A 13 -15.00 -6.15 -21.70
C VAL A 13 -13.60 -5.53 -21.65
N ILE A 14 -13.12 -4.95 -22.75
CA ILE A 14 -11.81 -4.26 -22.79
C ILE A 14 -11.84 -3.02 -21.89
N ILE A 15 -12.88 -2.20 -21.97
CA ILE A 15 -13.02 -0.99 -21.14
C ILE A 15 -13.12 -1.39 -19.66
N LEU A 16 -13.90 -2.41 -19.32
CA LEU A 16 -13.98 -2.91 -17.95
C LEU A 16 -12.62 -3.42 -17.46
N GLY A 17 -11.88 -4.15 -18.30
CA GLY A 17 -10.52 -4.58 -18.01
C GLY A 17 -9.56 -3.42 -17.78
N ILE A 18 -9.66 -2.34 -18.57
CA ILE A 18 -8.84 -1.14 -18.40
C ILE A 18 -9.20 -0.39 -17.11
N VAL A 19 -10.49 -0.29 -16.76
CA VAL A 19 -10.94 0.38 -15.53
C VAL A 19 -10.49 -0.41 -14.31
N VAL A 20 -10.69 -1.73 -14.29
CA VAL A 20 -10.20 -2.60 -13.20
C VAL A 20 -8.67 -2.56 -13.11
N TYR A 21 -7.96 -2.51 -14.24
CA TYR A 21 -6.50 -2.37 -14.27
C TYR A 21 -6.02 -0.99 -13.77
N ALA A 22 -6.75 0.07 -14.07
CA ALA A 22 -6.44 1.42 -13.62
C ALA A 22 -6.74 1.62 -12.12
N ASP A 23 -7.80 0.98 -11.61
CA ASP A 23 -8.17 0.98 -10.19
C ASP A 23 -7.22 0.11 -9.37
N HIS A 24 -6.78 -1.03 -9.92
CA HIS A 24 -5.69 -1.84 -9.37
C HIS A 24 -4.30 -1.26 -9.59
N LYS A 25 -4.17 -0.12 -10.27
CA LYS A 25 -2.88 0.57 -10.29
C LYS A 25 -2.67 1.09 -8.88
N ILE A 26 -1.95 0.27 -8.11
CA ILE A 26 -1.49 0.53 -6.76
C ILE A 26 -1.11 2.01 -6.70
N GLU A 27 -1.48 2.67 -5.61
CA GLU A 27 -1.16 4.07 -5.29
C GLU A 27 0.36 4.29 -5.09
N SER A 28 1.18 3.55 -5.83
CA SER A 28 2.63 3.53 -5.82
C SER A 28 3.18 4.94 -5.91
N SER A 29 2.65 5.82 -6.76
CA SER A 29 3.15 7.20 -6.82
C SER A 29 2.93 8.00 -5.53
N ALA A 30 1.81 7.77 -4.83
CA ALA A 30 1.55 8.40 -3.54
C ALA A 30 2.46 7.82 -2.46
N ILE A 31 2.57 6.48 -2.41
CA ILE A 31 3.45 5.75 -1.48
C ILE A 31 4.92 6.15 -1.69
N GLU A 32 5.38 6.20 -2.94
CA GLU A 32 6.73 6.60 -3.32
C GLU A 32 7.03 8.03 -2.84
N ARG A 33 6.09 8.97 -3.03
CA ARG A 33 6.25 10.37 -2.61
C ARG A 33 6.34 10.50 -1.09
N GLU A 34 5.45 9.84 -0.37
CA GLU A 34 5.36 9.96 1.10
C GLU A 34 6.52 9.24 1.79
N PHE A 35 6.77 7.99 1.38
CA PHE A 35 7.80 7.18 2.01
C PHE A 35 9.18 7.34 1.39
N GLY A 36 9.32 8.02 0.24
CA GLY A 36 10.61 8.26 -0.41
C GLY A 36 11.24 6.96 -0.94
N VAL A 37 10.39 6.04 -1.41
CA VAL A 37 10.77 4.74 -1.99
C VAL A 37 10.54 4.75 -3.49
N ASN A 38 11.08 3.76 -4.21
CA ASN A 38 10.81 3.53 -5.63
C ASN A 38 10.18 2.14 -5.81
N MET A 39 8.92 2.11 -6.20
CA MET A 39 8.12 0.90 -6.44
C MET A 39 7.90 0.65 -7.94
N SER A 40 8.12 1.66 -8.78
CA SER A 40 7.94 1.62 -10.23
C SER A 40 8.79 0.55 -10.93
N ASN A 41 9.93 0.18 -10.36
CA ASN A 41 10.83 -0.86 -10.88
C ASN A 41 10.63 -2.24 -10.24
N MET A 42 9.63 -2.40 -9.38
CA MET A 42 9.36 -3.64 -8.66
C MET A 42 8.19 -4.39 -9.30
N ASN A 43 8.30 -5.72 -9.36
CA ASN A 43 7.12 -6.55 -9.58
C ASN A 43 6.39 -6.67 -8.24
N ILE A 44 5.22 -6.03 -8.15
CA ILE A 44 4.41 -5.95 -6.94
C ILE A 44 2.99 -6.41 -7.23
N ASP A 45 2.43 -7.17 -6.30
CA ASP A 45 1.04 -7.62 -6.36
C ASP A 45 0.35 -7.24 -5.05
N GLU A 46 -0.90 -6.77 -5.14
CA GLU A 46 -1.72 -6.52 -3.96
C GLU A 46 -2.26 -7.84 -3.41
N LYS A 47 -1.90 -8.15 -2.17
CA LYS A 47 -2.38 -9.34 -1.44
C LYS A 47 -3.61 -9.03 -0.61
N TYR A 48 -3.71 -7.82 -0.07
CA TYR A 48 -4.78 -7.41 0.83
C TYR A 48 -4.95 -5.90 0.83
N ARG A 49 -6.20 -5.46 0.92
CA ARG A 49 -6.57 -4.07 1.15
C ARG A 49 -7.77 -4.03 2.09
N LYS A 50 -7.70 -3.16 3.09
CA LYS A 50 -8.81 -2.82 3.98
C LYS A 50 -8.79 -1.32 4.21
N GLU A 51 -9.95 -0.71 4.15
CA GLU A 51 -10.12 0.72 4.29
C GLU A 51 -11.44 0.98 5.00
N GLU A 52 -11.39 1.73 6.10
CA GLU A 52 -12.54 2.10 6.92
C GLU A 52 -12.52 3.60 7.16
N TRP A 53 -13.58 4.30 6.75
CA TRP A 53 -13.74 5.75 6.90
C TRP A 53 -15.04 6.06 7.61
N ALA A 54 -14.96 6.94 8.60
CA ALA A 54 -16.10 7.53 9.27
C ALA A 54 -16.59 8.79 8.52
N PRO A 55 -17.86 9.21 8.70
CA PRO A 55 -18.42 10.36 7.98
C PRO A 55 -17.71 11.70 8.24
N ASN A 56 -16.96 11.81 9.33
CA ASN A 56 -16.17 12.99 9.70
C ASN A 56 -14.79 13.04 9.02
N GLY A 57 -14.39 12.01 8.28
CA GLY A 57 -13.10 11.93 7.58
C GLY A 57 -12.04 11.10 8.31
N ASP A 58 -12.27 10.75 9.57
CA ASP A 58 -11.40 9.85 10.31
C ASP A 58 -11.45 8.45 9.69
N GLY A 59 -10.33 7.74 9.74
CA GLY A 59 -10.29 6.39 9.24
C GLY A 59 -8.91 5.79 9.21
N GLU A 60 -8.88 4.54 8.78
CA GLU A 60 -7.66 3.78 8.60
C GLU A 60 -7.65 3.03 7.28
N LYS A 61 -6.44 2.88 6.74
CA LYS A 61 -6.21 2.17 5.49
C LYS A 61 -5.01 1.26 5.64
N THR A 62 -5.19 -0.03 5.34
CA THR A 62 -4.13 -1.03 5.30
C THR A 62 -4.03 -1.63 3.91
N ILE A 63 -2.84 -1.63 3.34
CA ILE A 63 -2.51 -2.34 2.10
C ILE A 63 -1.35 -3.29 2.39
N ILE A 64 -1.48 -4.55 1.98
CA ILE A 64 -0.38 -5.52 1.98
C ILE A 64 -0.06 -5.88 0.54
N LEU A 65 1.20 -5.68 0.16
CA LEU A 65 1.75 -6.02 -1.13
C LEU A 65 2.75 -7.16 -0.98
N THR A 66 2.85 -8.01 -2.00
CA THR A 66 3.96 -8.95 -2.16
C THR A 66 4.92 -8.44 -3.23
N TYR A 67 6.20 -8.79 -3.13
CA TYR A 67 7.21 -8.41 -4.12
C TYR A 67 8.20 -9.54 -4.42
N ASP A 68 8.69 -9.57 -5.66
CA ASP A 68 9.75 -10.53 -6.03
C ASP A 68 11.14 -10.04 -5.65
N LYS A 69 11.40 -8.76 -5.97
CA LYS A 69 12.67 -8.06 -5.79
C LYS A 69 12.41 -6.67 -5.22
N LEU A 70 13.17 -6.33 -4.18
CA LEU A 70 13.12 -5.02 -3.53
C LEU A 70 14.07 -4.05 -4.22
N ASP A 71 13.61 -2.82 -4.46
CA ASP A 71 14.47 -1.75 -4.95
C ASP A 71 15.45 -1.29 -3.86
N SER A 72 16.62 -0.79 -4.28
CA SER A 72 17.66 -0.31 -3.36
C SER A 72 17.25 0.92 -2.53
N SER A 73 16.25 1.70 -2.95
CA SER A 73 15.71 2.83 -2.19
C SER A 73 15.24 2.42 -0.79
N PHE A 74 14.73 1.20 -0.62
CA PHE A 74 14.27 0.69 0.67
C PHE A 74 15.39 0.49 1.69
N THR A 75 16.65 0.34 1.25
CA THR A 75 17.78 0.18 2.19
C THR A 75 18.15 1.50 2.88
N LYS A 76 17.59 2.63 2.44
CA LYS A 76 17.77 3.95 3.06
C LYS A 76 16.79 4.21 4.21
N LEU A 77 15.81 3.32 4.38
CA LEU A 77 14.82 3.41 5.44
C LEU A 77 15.39 2.90 6.78
N ASN A 78 14.63 3.09 7.86
CA ASN A 78 15.01 2.57 9.17
C ASN A 78 14.98 1.04 9.16
N LYS A 79 15.89 0.40 9.91
CA LYS A 79 15.87 -1.05 10.08
C LYS A 79 14.88 -1.45 11.15
N LEU A 80 14.15 -2.54 10.90
CA LEU A 80 13.31 -3.18 11.92
C LEU A 80 14.15 -3.67 13.12
N PRO A 81 13.56 -3.82 14.33
CA PRO A 81 12.14 -3.58 14.66
C PRO A 81 11.78 -2.10 14.73
N ILE A 82 10.48 -1.81 14.62
CA ILE A 82 9.91 -0.46 14.79
C ILE A 82 10.21 0.01 16.22
N LYS A 83 10.68 1.25 16.36
CA LYS A 83 11.07 1.82 17.65
C LYS A 83 10.04 2.80 18.21
N GLU A 84 9.19 3.31 17.32
CA GLU A 84 8.15 4.25 17.59
C GLU A 84 7.02 3.56 18.37
N GLY A 85 6.50 4.26 19.38
CA GLY A 85 5.35 3.80 20.15
C GLY A 85 4.08 3.95 19.34
N LEU A 86 3.87 3.03 18.40
CA LEU A 86 2.66 3.03 17.58
C LEU A 86 1.43 2.81 18.48
N PRO A 87 0.32 3.55 18.24
CA PRO A 87 -0.91 3.28 18.96
C PRO A 87 -1.39 1.82 18.72
N PRO A 88 -2.36 1.32 19.50
CA PRO A 88 -3.03 0.06 19.20
C PRO A 88 -3.87 0.19 17.92
N ASN A 89 -3.29 -0.18 16.78
CA ASN A 89 -3.80 0.15 15.43
C ASN A 89 -4.28 -1.08 14.66
N GLY A 90 -4.89 -0.86 13.49
CA GLY A 90 -5.22 -1.90 12.51
C GLY A 90 -4.02 -2.61 11.85
N ILE A 91 -2.77 -2.23 12.19
CA ILE A 91 -1.56 -2.86 11.64
C ILE A 91 -1.52 -4.35 12.03
N PRO A 92 -1.44 -5.29 11.07
CA PRO A 92 -1.41 -6.71 11.39
C PRO A 92 -0.20 -7.06 12.26
N LYS A 93 -0.43 -7.80 13.34
CA LYS A 93 0.59 -8.20 14.34
C LYS A 93 1.86 -8.82 13.74
N GLN A 94 1.72 -9.52 12.62
CA GLN A 94 2.84 -10.13 11.90
C GLN A 94 3.89 -9.09 11.42
N PHE A 95 3.48 -7.86 11.13
CA PHE A 95 4.39 -6.76 10.75
C PHE A 95 4.98 -6.05 11.97
N LEU A 96 4.23 -5.97 13.08
CA LEU A 96 4.72 -5.40 14.34
C LEU A 96 5.81 -6.27 14.99
N ASN A 97 5.73 -7.59 14.80
CA ASN A 97 6.66 -8.55 15.41
C ASN A 97 7.86 -8.92 14.52
N THR A 98 7.96 -8.36 13.32
CA THR A 98 9.07 -8.71 12.41
C THR A 98 10.34 -7.94 12.73
N THR A 99 11.48 -8.60 12.63
CA THR A 99 12.80 -8.03 12.90
C THR A 99 13.67 -7.91 11.65
N ASN A 100 13.23 -8.49 10.53
CA ASN A 100 13.99 -8.55 9.29
C ASN A 100 13.36 -7.67 8.22
N GLY A 101 14.02 -6.55 7.94
CA GLY A 101 13.67 -5.64 6.87
C GLY A 101 13.73 -4.20 7.30
N TYR A 102 12.81 -3.40 6.78
CA TYR A 102 12.89 -1.95 6.86
C TYR A 102 11.54 -1.33 7.18
N TYR A 103 11.54 -0.10 7.68
CA TYR A 103 10.32 0.64 7.87
C TYR A 103 10.55 2.15 7.73
N LYS A 104 9.48 2.88 7.45
CA LYS A 104 9.44 4.34 7.58
C LYS A 104 8.12 4.75 8.20
N TYR A 105 8.24 5.56 9.24
CA TYR A 105 7.12 6.17 9.95
C TYR A 105 7.10 7.66 9.61
N VAL A 106 5.94 8.18 9.22
CA VAL A 106 5.70 9.56 8.82
C VAL A 106 4.49 10.04 9.60
N VAL A 107 4.60 11.17 10.28
CA VAL A 107 3.52 11.77 11.08
C VAL A 107 3.14 13.09 10.42
N ASP A 108 1.85 13.44 10.45
CA ASP A 108 1.41 14.76 10.02
C ASP A 108 1.99 15.85 10.95
N GLU A 109 2.42 16.96 10.37
CA GLU A 109 3.02 18.05 11.13
C GLU A 109 1.99 18.81 11.99
N ASN A 110 0.70 18.71 11.65
CA ASN A 110 -0.40 19.42 12.30
C ASN A 110 -1.15 18.55 13.31
N ASP A 111 -1.15 17.22 13.14
CA ASP A 111 -1.81 16.27 14.03
C ASP A 111 -0.98 15.00 14.20
N ASP A 112 -0.46 14.78 15.41
CA ASP A 112 0.39 13.62 15.70
C ASP A 112 -0.37 12.28 15.75
N ARG A 113 -1.71 12.35 15.69
CA ARG A 113 -2.60 11.20 15.59
C ARG A 113 -2.72 10.72 14.14
N ASP A 114 -2.41 11.58 13.18
CA ASP A 114 -2.41 11.28 11.75
C ASP A 114 -1.03 10.81 11.33
N PHE A 115 -0.94 9.60 10.80
CA PHE A 115 0.35 9.06 10.40
C PHE A 115 0.24 8.00 9.30
N GLY A 116 1.33 7.87 8.56
CA GLY A 116 1.61 6.79 7.63
C GLY A 116 2.78 5.94 8.14
N ILE A 117 2.67 4.62 7.99
CA ILE A 117 3.80 3.71 8.19
C ILE A 117 3.90 2.71 7.04
N LEU A 118 5.11 2.59 6.51
CA LEU A 118 5.51 1.55 5.58
C LEU A 118 6.42 0.57 6.30
N ILE A 119 6.09 -0.72 6.24
CA ILE A 119 6.85 -1.82 6.87
C ILE A 119 7.17 -2.86 5.80
N VAL A 120 8.45 -3.11 5.55
CA VAL A 120 8.95 -4.14 4.64
C VAL A 120 9.43 -5.33 5.43
N ASP A 121 8.77 -6.47 5.28
CA ASP A 121 9.25 -7.76 5.77
C ASP A 121 10.05 -8.46 4.66
N THR A 122 11.37 -8.57 4.84
CA THR A 122 12.24 -9.22 3.86
C THR A 122 12.22 -10.75 3.93
N THR A 123 11.69 -11.32 5.01
CA THR A 123 11.55 -12.78 5.17
C THR A 123 10.34 -13.28 4.41
N ARG A 124 9.20 -12.61 4.56
CA ARG A 124 7.94 -12.94 3.88
C ARG A 124 7.81 -12.34 2.49
N LYS A 125 8.71 -11.41 2.14
CA LYS A 125 8.65 -10.59 0.92
C LYS A 125 7.33 -9.83 0.80
N GLU A 126 6.94 -9.19 1.90
CA GLU A 126 5.72 -8.41 2.00
C GLU A 126 6.01 -6.96 2.37
N ILE A 127 5.18 -6.04 1.90
CA ILE A 127 5.16 -4.64 2.32
C ILE A 127 3.78 -4.36 2.91
N CYS A 128 3.73 -3.90 4.15
CA CYS A 128 2.53 -3.34 4.76
C CYS A 128 2.60 -1.82 4.68
N ILE A 129 1.60 -1.20 4.09
CA ILE A 129 1.38 0.24 4.15
C ILE A 129 0.15 0.46 5.01
N TYR A 130 0.27 1.30 6.03
CA TYR A 130 -0.82 1.66 6.91
C TYR A 130 -0.91 3.17 7.03
N TYR A 131 -2.12 3.71 6.93
CA TYR A 131 -2.44 5.11 7.16
C TYR A 131 -3.53 5.21 8.22
N GLN A 132 -3.45 6.23 9.05
CA GLN A 132 -4.46 6.60 10.03
C GLN A 132 -4.70 8.12 9.97
N ILE A 133 -5.98 8.51 10.02
CA ILE A 133 -6.44 9.90 10.12
C ILE A 133 -7.50 9.96 11.25
N LEU A 134 -7.40 10.88 12.22
CA LEU A 134 -8.20 10.94 13.47
C LEU A 134 -8.58 12.36 13.95
#